data_AF-A0AAX2IAM4-F1
#
_entry.id   AF-A0AAX2IAM4-F1
#
_cell.length_a   1.000
_cell.length_b   1.000
_cell.length_c   1.000
_cell.angle_alpha   90.00
_cell.angle_beta   90.00
_cell.angle_gamma   90.00
#
_symmetry.space_group_name_H-M   'P 1'
#
loop_
_entity.id
_entity.type
_entity.pdbx_description
1 polymer ?
#
loop_
_entity_poly.entity_id
_entity_poly.type
_entity_poly.pdbx_seq_one_letter_code
_entity_poly.pdbx_strand_id
1 'polypeptide(L)' 'MICVPVSDPIWNKMNDLNDLNPHLIKEIEHFFSVYKDLEKKKVAINGWGDLNEAVKIYHECKERYVNSGKNFSIKLN' A
#
# COMPACT_ATOMS: atom_id res chain seq x y z
N MET A 1 0.37 1.50 0.25
CA MET A 1 -0.77 0.71 -0.27
C MET A 1 -0.54 -0.73 0.12
N ILE A 2 -1.53 -1.38 0.74
CA ILE A 2 -1.54 -2.82 0.98
C ILE A 2 -2.35 -3.45 -0.16
N CYS A 3 -1.90 -4.59 -0.68
CA CYS A 3 -2.55 -5.32 -1.77
C CYS A 3 -2.68 -6.79 -1.40
N VAL A 4 -3.67 -7.46 -1.99
CA VAL A 4 -3.88 -8.90 -1.88
C VAL A 4 -3.78 -9.56 -3.26
N PRO A 5 -3.32 -10.82 -3.35
CA PRO A 5 -3.25 -11.54 -4.62
C PRO A 5 -4.65 -11.93 -5.11
N VAL A 6 -4.95 -11.61 -6.37
CA VAL A 6 -6.25 -11.92 -7.00
C VAL A 6 -6.43 -13.41 -7.28
N SER A 7 -5.33 -14.12 -7.55
CA SER A 7 -5.34 -15.55 -7.89
C SER A 7 -5.42 -16.49 -6.68
N ASP A 8 -5.32 -15.96 -5.46
CA ASP A 8 -5.40 -16.76 -4.23
C ASP A 8 -6.85 -16.74 -3.70
N PRO A 9 -7.55 -17.89 -3.66
CA PRO A 9 -8.95 -17.97 -3.20
C PRO A 9 -9.19 -17.57 -1.75
N ILE A 10 -8.15 -17.55 -0.91
CA ILE A 10 -8.24 -17.13 0.49
C ILE A 10 -8.22 -15.61 0.56
N TRP A 11 -7.30 -14.98 -0.17
CA TRP A 11 -7.05 -13.55 -0.09
C TRP A 11 -7.93 -12.72 -1.02
N ASN A 12 -8.39 -13.27 -2.14
CA ASN A 12 -9.20 -12.54 -3.11
C ASN A 12 -10.62 -12.20 -2.64
N LYS A 13 -11.01 -12.64 -1.44
CA LYS A 13 -12.27 -12.30 -0.78
C LYS A 13 -12.16 -11.02 0.06
N MET A 14 -10.96 -10.53 0.32
CA MET A 14 -10.71 -9.34 1.13
C MET A 14 -10.83 -8.09 0.26
N ASN A 15 -11.74 -7.18 0.62
CA ASN A 15 -12.02 -5.96 -0.13
C ASN A 15 -11.51 -4.70 0.59
N ASP A 16 -11.42 -4.73 1.91
CA ASP A 16 -10.89 -3.62 2.72
C ASP A 16 -9.92 -4.14 3.79
N LEU A 17 -9.15 -3.25 4.41
CA LEU A 17 -8.28 -3.57 5.54
C LEU A 17 -9.09 -4.16 6.71
N ASN A 18 -10.34 -3.73 6.88
CA ASN A 18 -11.21 -4.25 7.94
C ASN A 18 -11.57 -5.73 7.77
N ASP A 19 -11.39 -6.31 6.58
CA ASP A 19 -11.57 -7.75 6.33
C ASP A 19 -10.36 -8.58 6.81
N LEU A 20 -9.22 -7.92 7.11
CA LEU A 20 -8.00 -8.57 7.57
C LEU A 20 -8.00 -8.77 9.08
N ASN A 21 -7.17 -9.71 9.55
CA ASN A 21 -6.93 -9.89 10.97
C ASN A 21 -6.37 -8.57 11.57
N PRO A 22 -7.01 -7.99 12.61
CA PRO A 22 -6.55 -6.73 13.21
C PRO A 22 -5.14 -6.83 13.81
N HIS A 23 -4.68 -8.02 14.20
CA HIS A 23 -3.30 -8.22 14.64
C HIS A 23 -2.29 -8.04 13.50
N LEU A 24 -2.61 -8.51 12.29
CA LEU A 24 -1.76 -8.34 11.12
C LEU A 24 -1.57 -6.86 10.78
N ILE A 25 -2.66 -6.08 10.84
CA ILE A 25 -2.61 -4.63 10.60
C ILE A 25 -1.69 -3.94 11.61
N LYS A 26 -1.81 -4.30 12.90
CA LYS A 26 -0.95 -3.76 13.97
C LYS A 26 0.51 -4.16 13.82
N GLU A 27 0.78 -5.39 13.38
CA GLU A 27 2.15 -5.86 13.14
C GLU A 27 2.80 -5.09 12.00
N ILE A 28 2.09 -4.86 10.89
CA ILE A 28 2.57 -4.04 9.77
C ILE A 28 2.84 -2.60 10.23
N GLU A 29 1.91 -2.01 10.98
CA GLU A 29 2.08 -0.68 11.54
C GLU A 29 3.31 -0.58 12.46
N HIS A 30 3.46 -1.53 13.38
CA HIS A 30 4.59 -1.59 14.29
C HIS A 30 5.92 -1.75 13.52
N PHE A 31 5.97 -2.62 12.52
CA PHE A 31 7.15 -2.78 11.68
C PHE A 31 7.62 -1.44 11.10
N PHE A 32 6.71 -0.65 10.51
CA PHE A 32 7.06 0.65 9.95
C PHE A 32 7.41 1.72 10.99
N SER A 33 6.99 1.58 12.25
CA SER A 33 7.32 2.55 13.29
C SER A 33 8.74 2.39 13.82
N VAL A 34 9.29 1.17 13.81
CA VAL A 34 10.61 0.87 14.39
C VAL A 34 11.71 0.51 13.38
N TYR A 35 11.39 0.18 12.12
CA TYR A 35 12.42 -0.33 11.18
C TYR A 35 13.59 0.63 10.90
N LYS A 36 13.41 1.94 11.16
CA LYS A 36 14.44 2.98 10.96
C LYS A 36 15.08 3.49 12.25
N ASP A 37 14.81 2.85 13.38
CA ASP A 37 15.35 3.30 14.66
C ASP A 37 16.88 3.27 14.68
N LEU A 38 17.49 2.28 14.02
CA LEU A 38 18.94 2.17 13.87
C LEU A 38 19.55 3.31 13.02
N GLU A 39 18.76 3.91 12.13
CA GLU A 39 19.16 5.08 11.33
C GLU A 39 18.92 6.41 12.06
N LYS A 40 18.41 6.39 13.31
CA LYS A 40 18.00 7.57 14.08
C LYS A 40 16.98 8.46 13.35
N LYS A 41 16.18 7.89 12.44
CA LYS A 41 15.11 8.60 11.72
C LYS A 41 13.77 8.21 12.32
N LYS A 42 12.94 9.20 12.63
CA LYS A 42 11.56 8.98 13.07
C LYS A 42 10.64 8.87 11.86
N VAL A 43 9.79 7.84 11.85
CA VAL A 43 8.70 7.69 10.89
C VAL A 43 7.40 8.02 11.63
N ALA A 44 6.63 8.98 11.12
CA ALA A 44 5.29 9.24 11.62
C ALA A 44 4.30 8.34 10.87
N ILE A 45 3.44 7.65 11.61
CA ILE A 45 2.35 6.86 11.05
C ILE A 45 1.04 7.58 11.35
N ASN A 46 0.26 7.86 10.30
CA ASN A 46 -0.98 8.62 10.37
C ASN A 46 -2.20 7.72 10.18
N GLY A 47 -2.17 6.54 10.81
CA GLY A 47 -3.22 5.53 10.69
C GLY A 47 -3.31 4.92 9.29
N TRP A 48 -4.45 4.26 9.04
CA TRP A 48 -4.76 3.56 7.80
C TRP A 48 -5.93 4.23 7.08
N GLY A 49 -5.79 4.41 5.76
CA GLY A 49 -6.87 4.80 4.87
C GLY A 49 -7.68 3.60 4.38
N ASP A 50 -8.86 3.85 3.82
CA ASP A 50 -9.76 2.82 3.28
C ASP A 50 -9.41 2.45 1.82
N LEU A 51 -10.18 1.52 1.24
CA LEU A 51 -10.04 1.14 -0.17
C LEU A 51 -10.13 2.34 -1.12
N ASN A 52 -11.05 3.27 -0.87
CA ASN A 52 -11.29 4.42 -1.76
C ASN A 52 -10.09 5.36 -1.78
N GLU A 53 -9.50 5.64 -0.61
CA GLU A 53 -8.30 6.45 -0.48
C GLU A 53 -7.12 5.78 -1.20
N ALA A 54 -6.96 4.46 -1.06
CA ALA A 54 -5.92 3.72 -1.76
C ALA A 54 -6.07 3.81 -3.30
N VAL A 55 -7.29 3.62 -3.82
CA VAL A 55 -7.60 3.74 -5.25
C VAL A 55 -7.36 5.16 -5.74
N LYS A 56 -7.79 6.17 -4.99
CA LYS A 56 -7.55 7.58 -5.31
C LYS A 56 -6.06 7.88 -5.43
N ILE A 57 -5.26 7.49 -4.43
CA ILE A 57 -3.80 7.69 -4.43
C ILE A 57 -3.14 6.98 -5.63
N TYR A 58 -3.59 5.77 -5.98
CA TYR A 58 -3.10 5.07 -7.17
C TYR A 58 -3.33 5.88 -8.44
N HIS A 59 -4.53 6.41 -8.64
CA HIS A 59 -4.86 7.21 -9.81
C HIS A 59 -4.05 8.53 -9.85
N GLU A 60 -3.91 9.22 -8.72
CA GLU A 60 -3.08 10.44 -8.62
C GLU A 60 -1.60 10.16 -8.91
N CYS A 61 -1.07 9.02 -8.47
CA CYS A 61 0.29 8.58 -8.79
C CYS A 61 0.44 8.27 -10.28
N LYS A 62 -0.53 7.57 -10.87
CA LYS A 62 -0.57 7.24 -12.30
C LYS A 62 -0.61 8.51 -13.16
N GLU A 63 -1.45 9.46 -12.82
CA GLU A 63 -1.58 10.73 -13.53
C GLU A 63 -0.29 11.55 -13.44
N ARG A 64 0.27 11.74 -12.23
CA ARG A 64 1.56 12.42 -12.04
C ARG A 64 2.67 11.77 -12.86
N TYR A 65 2.66 10.44 -12.93
CA TYR A 65 3.63 9.71 -13.72
C TYR A 65 3.48 9.98 -15.22
N VAL A 66 2.27 9.86 -15.78
CA VAL A 66 1.98 10.15 -17.20
C VAL A 66 2.37 11.58 -17.56
N ASN A 67 2.03 12.54 -16.68
CA ASN A 67 2.33 13.96 -16.90
C ASN A 67 3.81 14.30 -16.70
N SER A 68 4.62 13.41 -16.11
CA SER A 68 6.06 13.64 -15.90
C SER A 68 6.90 13.51 -17.17
N GLY A 69 6.30 13.13 -18.32
CA GLY A 69 6.99 13.01 -19.60
C GLY A 69 7.98 11.83 -19.68
N LYS A 70 8.00 10.95 -18.67
CA LYS A 70 8.84 9.75 -18.65
C LYS A 70 8.19 8.65 -19.50
N ASN A 71 8.68 8.47 -20.73
CA ASN A 71 8.30 7.34 -21.57
C ASN A 71 8.80 6.03 -20.94
N PHE A 72 7.89 5.16 -20.52
CA PHE A 72 8.25 3.83 -20.04
C PHE A 72 7.54 2.77 -20.85
N SER A 73 8.35 1.90 -21.45
CA SER A 73 7.89 0.75 -22.20
C SER A 73 7.84 -0.44 -21.24
N ILE A 74 6.67 -0.73 -20.67
CA ILE A 74 6.46 -2.04 -20.03
C ILE A 74 6.05 -2.99 -21.14
N LYS A 75 6.99 -3.84 -21.59
CA LYS A 75 6.62 -5.06 -22.28
C LYS A 75 6.02 -5.99 -21.22
N LEU A 76 4.69 -6.04 -21.18
CA LEU A 76 3.99 -7.14 -20.54
C LEU A 76 4.11 -8.34 -21.49
N ASN A 77 4.77 -9.39 -21.03
CA ASN A 77 4.72 -10.71 -21.67
C ASN A 77 3.38 -11.37 -21.38
#